data_AF-A0A9J7L9V5-F1
#
_entry.id   AF-A0A9J7L9V5-F1
#
_cell.length_a   1.000
_cell.length_b   1.000
_cell.length_c   1.000
_cell.angle_alpha   90.00
_cell.angle_beta   90.00
_cell.angle_gamma   90.00
#
_symmetry.space_group_name_H-M   'P 1'
#
loop_
_entity.id
_entity.type
_entity.pdbx_description
1 polymer ?
#
loop_
_entity_poly.entity_id
_entity_poly.type
_entity_poly.pdbx_seq_one_letter_code
_entity_poly.pdbx_strand_id
1 'polypeptide(L)'
;MMFLPSSSYCQTPGLSWPTDECNPGWFCTGGAKSAQPATDAEGGRCSPGEFCPRGSSKATPCTPGMYCDNYGLAEPTGNCIAGYYCLLGARYPDPYDGDTGTGHICPRGYYCPEGSSYTIACPPGTFSNNYGNREVADCQACTMGSYCVGSENSAPSGPCAAGYYCPGGQSTPTPADFVCPRGHFCPLGSFAPVRCPPGSYQDQAGGSDCKECPAGFYCPPAAGSLPSGPVPCPVGYYCGIGTHRPHPCPRGTTSNTTYLTAAEGCSPCPSGCCCGTEGLAGPTGACGGSCVTVGNASEFSSASLIAVGSVAGVAILVAMATSLLYIGNRLELKKIQSAKRQPGMNGHYGSLREPHYEVIPDTVGNPPQLQVARIPPVEHTDIELQATGTDHQAKGVGGRNRRHPKLESSM
;
A
#
# COMPACT_ATOMS: atom_id res chain seq x y z
N MET A 1 -25.10 71.14 -16.62
CA MET A 1 -25.63 69.86 -16.10
C MET A 1 -24.48 69.16 -15.40
N MET A 2 -24.49 69.15 -14.07
CA MET A 2 -23.53 68.35 -13.31
C MET A 2 -23.96 66.89 -13.41
N PHE A 3 -23.09 66.04 -13.94
CA PHE A 3 -23.32 64.59 -13.99
C PHE A 3 -23.25 64.05 -12.56
N LEU A 4 -24.29 63.36 -12.12
CA LEU A 4 -24.29 62.62 -10.86
C LEU A 4 -23.20 61.55 -10.93
N PRO A 5 -22.23 61.52 -10.00
CA PRO A 5 -21.21 60.49 -10.00
C PRO A 5 -21.86 59.12 -9.75
N SER A 6 -21.49 58.15 -10.58
CA SER A 6 -21.87 56.75 -10.43
C SER A 6 -21.31 56.24 -9.09
N SER A 7 -22.17 56.05 -8.09
CA SER A 7 -21.90 55.61 -6.69
C SER A 7 -22.81 56.33 -5.68
N SER A 8 -23.43 57.44 -6.08
CA SER A 8 -24.16 58.35 -5.20
C SER A 8 -25.59 58.57 -5.67
N TYR A 9 -26.46 59.09 -4.80
CA TYR A 9 -27.88 59.35 -5.13
C TYR A 9 -28.31 60.77 -4.77
N CYS A 10 -29.37 61.25 -5.42
CA CYS A 10 -29.99 62.55 -5.15
C CYS A 10 -31.48 62.40 -4.81
N GLN A 11 -31.84 62.67 -3.55
CA GLN A 11 -33.25 62.62 -3.13
C GLN A 11 -34.10 63.73 -3.77
N THR A 12 -33.48 64.86 -4.12
CA THR A 12 -34.17 66.03 -4.67
C THR A 12 -33.52 66.49 -5.98
N PRO A 13 -34.30 66.77 -7.04
CA PRO A 13 -33.76 67.36 -8.27
C PRO A 13 -33.14 68.75 -8.03
N GLY A 14 -32.06 69.07 -8.75
CA GLY A 14 -31.46 70.41 -8.76
C GLY A 14 -30.43 70.68 -7.65
N LEU A 15 -30.04 69.66 -6.87
CA LEU A 15 -28.93 69.77 -5.92
C LEU A 15 -27.59 69.97 -6.66
N SER A 16 -26.73 70.81 -6.10
CA SER A 16 -25.35 71.04 -6.60
C SER A 16 -24.37 69.93 -6.21
N TRP A 17 -24.76 69.08 -5.26
CA TRP A 17 -23.99 67.94 -4.75
C TRP A 17 -24.90 66.74 -4.51
N PRO A 18 -24.39 65.50 -4.62
CA PRO A 18 -25.16 64.30 -4.24
C PRO A 18 -25.61 64.35 -2.78
N THR A 19 -26.74 63.70 -2.47
CA THR A 19 -27.27 63.64 -1.11
C THR A 19 -26.36 62.84 -0.18
N ASP A 20 -26.01 61.62 -0.59
CA ASP A 20 -25.03 60.75 0.07
C ASP A 20 -24.63 59.63 -0.93
N GLU A 21 -23.73 58.76 -0.52
CA GLU A 21 -23.34 57.54 -1.21
C GLU A 21 -24.41 56.45 -1.13
N CYS A 22 -24.39 55.50 -2.07
CA CYS A 22 -25.26 54.33 -2.03
C CYS A 22 -25.07 53.51 -0.74
N ASN A 23 -26.16 52.94 -0.21
CA ASN A 23 -26.10 52.14 1.01
C ASN A 23 -25.29 50.86 0.77
N PRO A 24 -24.56 50.36 1.80
CA PRO A 24 -23.96 49.03 1.74
C PRO A 24 -24.99 47.96 1.36
N GLY A 25 -24.60 47.02 0.50
CA GLY A 25 -25.49 46.02 -0.09
C GLY A 25 -26.20 46.47 -1.38
N TRP A 26 -26.05 47.73 -1.78
CA TRP A 26 -26.68 48.29 -2.96
C TRP A 26 -25.66 49.03 -3.82
N PHE A 27 -25.91 49.06 -5.12
CA PHE A 27 -25.16 49.86 -6.06
C PHE A 27 -26.05 50.87 -6.76
N CYS A 28 -25.52 52.06 -7.01
CA CYS A 28 -26.24 53.18 -7.60
C CYS A 28 -25.62 53.52 -8.96
N THR A 29 -26.43 53.47 -10.02
CA THR A 29 -26.04 53.93 -11.36
C THR A 29 -26.36 55.42 -11.52
N GLY A 30 -25.85 56.06 -12.57
CA GLY A 30 -26.07 57.49 -12.78
C GLY A 30 -27.56 57.85 -12.85
N GLY A 31 -28.01 58.72 -11.93
CA GLY A 31 -29.42 59.13 -11.84
C GLY A 31 -30.21 58.50 -10.70
N ALA A 32 -29.57 57.74 -9.81
CA ALA A 32 -30.20 57.18 -8.62
C ALA A 32 -30.85 58.25 -7.73
N LYS A 33 -32.11 58.02 -7.34
CA LYS A 33 -32.88 58.93 -6.45
C LYS A 33 -32.95 58.46 -4.99
N SER A 34 -32.49 57.24 -4.73
CA SER A 34 -32.52 56.59 -3.42
C SER A 34 -31.20 55.86 -3.17
N ALA A 35 -30.78 55.77 -1.90
CA ALA A 35 -29.64 54.95 -1.47
C ALA A 35 -29.88 53.44 -1.67
N GLN A 36 -31.14 53.05 -1.87
CA GLN A 36 -31.59 51.69 -2.17
C GLN A 36 -32.51 51.76 -3.41
N PRO A 37 -31.93 51.84 -4.62
CA PRO A 37 -32.69 51.96 -5.86
C PRO A 37 -33.55 50.72 -6.12
N ALA A 38 -34.82 50.91 -6.43
CA ALA A 38 -35.79 49.82 -6.63
C ALA A 38 -35.93 49.36 -8.10
N THR A 39 -35.23 50.02 -9.02
CA THR A 39 -35.32 49.75 -10.46
C THR A 39 -33.92 49.60 -11.05
N ASP A 40 -33.75 48.64 -11.96
CA ASP A 40 -32.45 48.30 -12.57
C ASP A 40 -31.80 49.48 -13.32
N ALA A 41 -32.59 50.49 -13.70
CA ALA A 41 -32.11 51.71 -14.35
C ALA A 41 -31.38 52.66 -13.39
N GLU A 42 -31.77 52.67 -12.11
CA GLU A 42 -31.23 53.55 -11.06
C GLU A 42 -30.19 52.82 -10.18
N GLY A 43 -30.07 51.50 -10.32
CA GLY A 43 -29.15 50.65 -9.57
C GLY A 43 -29.84 49.39 -9.08
N GLY A 44 -29.24 48.69 -8.11
CA GLY A 44 -29.87 47.47 -7.58
C GLY A 44 -29.25 46.96 -6.30
N ARG A 45 -29.91 45.96 -5.72
CA ARG A 45 -29.38 45.17 -4.61
C ARG A 45 -28.37 44.17 -5.16
N CYS A 46 -27.21 44.02 -4.51
CA CYS A 46 -26.24 43.00 -4.87
C CYS A 46 -26.86 41.58 -4.78
N SER A 47 -26.60 40.73 -5.77
CA SER A 47 -27.11 39.36 -5.84
C SER A 47 -26.14 38.36 -5.20
N PRO A 48 -26.56 37.12 -4.88
CA PRO A 48 -25.65 36.07 -4.45
C PRO A 48 -24.52 35.85 -5.47
N GLY A 49 -23.30 35.78 -4.96
CA GLY A 49 -22.06 35.81 -5.73
C GLY A 49 -21.48 37.21 -5.90
N GLU A 50 -22.11 38.24 -5.34
CA GLU A 50 -21.68 39.64 -5.41
C GLU A 50 -21.81 40.34 -4.05
N PHE A 51 -21.04 41.42 -3.87
CA PHE A 51 -21.11 42.31 -2.72
C PHE A 51 -20.93 43.77 -3.15
N CYS A 52 -21.47 44.69 -2.36
CA CYS A 52 -21.58 46.11 -2.64
C CYS A 52 -21.13 46.91 -1.40
N PRO A 53 -19.84 47.29 -1.28
CA PRO A 53 -19.40 48.25 -0.26
C PRO A 53 -20.16 49.58 -0.38
N ARG A 54 -20.08 50.42 0.66
CA ARG A 54 -20.67 51.77 0.64
C ARG A 54 -20.18 52.53 -0.61
N GLY A 55 -21.10 53.18 -1.31
CA GLY A 55 -20.77 53.92 -2.53
C GLY A 55 -20.46 53.05 -3.76
N SER A 56 -20.98 51.82 -3.82
CA SER A 56 -20.84 50.99 -5.02
C SER A 56 -21.60 51.58 -6.21
N SER A 57 -20.96 51.61 -7.38
CA SER A 57 -21.57 52.05 -8.65
C SER A 57 -22.04 50.89 -9.53
N LYS A 58 -21.62 49.68 -9.18
CA LYS A 58 -22.04 48.39 -9.75
C LYS A 58 -21.87 47.30 -8.70
N ALA A 59 -22.52 46.17 -8.89
CA ALA A 59 -22.24 44.98 -8.10
C ALA A 59 -20.80 44.50 -8.34
N THR A 60 -20.11 44.13 -7.25
CA THR A 60 -18.75 43.59 -7.33
C THR A 60 -18.82 42.08 -7.13
N PRO A 61 -18.31 41.25 -8.05
CA PRO A 61 -18.31 39.81 -7.87
C PRO A 61 -17.46 39.42 -6.65
N CYS A 62 -17.88 38.37 -5.96
CA CYS A 62 -17.18 37.85 -4.80
C CYS A 62 -15.73 37.51 -5.16
N THR A 63 -14.79 37.94 -4.32
CA THR A 63 -13.36 37.77 -4.58
C THR A 63 -12.96 36.30 -4.52
N PRO A 64 -12.00 35.83 -5.33
CA PRO A 64 -11.50 34.46 -5.26
C PRO A 64 -11.05 34.11 -3.84
N GLY A 65 -11.35 32.88 -3.41
CA GLY A 65 -11.12 32.41 -2.04
C GLY A 65 -12.23 32.78 -1.05
N MET A 66 -13.23 33.56 -1.44
CA MET A 66 -14.36 33.95 -0.60
C MET A 66 -15.69 33.62 -1.28
N TYR A 67 -16.77 33.60 -0.49
CA TYR A 67 -18.12 33.36 -0.99
C TYR A 67 -19.14 34.39 -0.50
N CYS A 68 -20.19 34.58 -1.30
CA CYS A 68 -21.24 35.58 -1.09
C CYS A 68 -22.60 34.89 -1.26
N ASP A 69 -23.20 34.42 -0.16
CA ASP A 69 -24.36 33.51 -0.15
C ASP A 69 -25.73 34.21 -0.14
N ASN A 70 -25.77 35.50 0.17
CA ASN A 70 -26.99 36.26 0.39
C ASN A 70 -27.10 37.49 -0.52
N TYR A 71 -28.33 38.02 -0.63
CA TYR A 71 -28.58 39.30 -1.29
C TYR A 71 -28.20 40.48 -0.40
N GLY A 72 -27.71 41.55 -1.01
CA GLY A 72 -27.47 42.82 -0.33
C GLY A 72 -26.26 42.79 0.61
N LEU A 73 -25.26 41.98 0.30
CA LEU A 73 -24.02 41.91 1.07
C LEU A 73 -23.17 43.16 0.86
N ALA A 74 -22.67 43.73 1.94
CA ALA A 74 -21.74 44.86 1.92
C ALA A 74 -20.28 44.40 1.74
N GLU A 75 -19.98 43.18 2.20
CA GLU A 75 -18.69 42.51 2.19
C GLU A 75 -18.95 41.01 1.96
N PRO A 76 -17.93 40.23 1.54
CA PRO A 76 -18.08 38.78 1.40
C PRO A 76 -18.54 38.11 2.70
N THR A 77 -19.33 37.04 2.57
CA THR A 77 -19.85 36.29 3.73
C THR A 77 -18.72 35.65 4.54
N GLY A 78 -17.74 35.09 3.85
CA GLY A 78 -16.61 34.42 4.48
C GLY A 78 -15.66 33.75 3.48
N ASN A 79 -14.70 33.01 4.02
CA ASN A 79 -13.73 32.26 3.24
C ASN A 79 -14.33 30.96 2.69
N CYS A 80 -13.80 30.50 1.56
CA CYS A 80 -14.01 29.15 1.07
C CYS A 80 -13.58 28.13 2.13
N ILE A 81 -14.33 27.04 2.33
CA ILE A 81 -13.95 26.04 3.32
C ILE A 81 -12.76 25.20 2.83
N ALA A 82 -11.95 24.72 3.77
CA ALA A 82 -10.84 23.84 3.45
C ALA A 82 -11.31 22.57 2.73
N GLY A 83 -10.54 22.14 1.72
CA GLY A 83 -10.89 21.07 0.80
C GLY A 83 -11.61 21.56 -0.46
N TYR A 84 -11.85 22.87 -0.59
CA TYR A 84 -12.47 23.49 -1.76
C TYR A 84 -11.67 24.74 -2.17
N TYR A 85 -11.81 25.15 -3.41
CA TYR A 85 -11.30 26.43 -3.88
C TYR A 85 -12.40 27.23 -4.56
N CYS A 86 -12.45 28.53 -4.27
CA CYS A 86 -13.47 29.45 -4.76
C CYS A 86 -12.85 30.39 -5.80
N LEU A 87 -13.42 30.41 -7.00
CA LEU A 87 -13.09 31.36 -8.06
C LEU A 87 -14.01 32.59 -7.97
N LEU A 88 -13.90 33.49 -8.94
CA LEU A 88 -14.66 34.75 -8.95
C LEU A 88 -16.18 34.48 -8.93
N GLY A 89 -16.89 35.17 -8.04
CA GLY A 89 -18.35 35.11 -7.96
C GLY A 89 -18.92 33.90 -7.21
N ALA A 90 -18.11 33.22 -6.40
CA ALA A 90 -18.56 32.07 -5.61
C ALA A 90 -19.73 32.44 -4.68
N ARG A 91 -20.77 31.60 -4.72
CA ARG A 91 -21.98 31.76 -3.90
C ARG A 91 -21.93 30.96 -2.61
N TYR A 92 -21.23 29.84 -2.63
CA TYR A 92 -21.16 28.88 -1.53
C TYR A 92 -19.70 28.65 -1.12
N PRO A 93 -19.44 28.34 0.15
CA PRO A 93 -18.08 28.05 0.63
C PRO A 93 -17.51 26.73 0.07
N ASP A 94 -18.37 25.84 -0.44
CA ASP A 94 -18.06 24.50 -0.91
C ASP A 94 -18.59 24.25 -2.34
N PRO A 95 -18.07 24.95 -3.36
CA PRO A 95 -18.55 24.77 -4.73
C PRO A 95 -18.34 23.32 -5.21
N TYR A 96 -19.42 22.66 -5.62
CA TYR A 96 -19.41 21.29 -6.14
C TYR A 96 -19.56 21.29 -7.67
N ASP A 97 -18.88 20.35 -8.34
CA ASP A 97 -19.01 20.02 -9.77
C ASP A 97 -18.75 21.14 -10.80
N GLY A 98 -18.18 22.28 -10.41
CA GLY A 98 -17.80 23.32 -11.39
C GLY A 98 -19.00 23.91 -12.14
N ASP A 99 -20.22 23.66 -11.64
CA ASP A 99 -21.51 23.89 -12.32
C ASP A 99 -21.79 25.38 -12.59
N THR A 100 -21.08 26.26 -11.89
CA THR A 100 -21.10 27.72 -12.08
C THR A 100 -19.75 28.29 -12.56
N GLY A 101 -18.71 27.47 -12.70
CA GLY A 101 -17.33 27.93 -12.95
C GLY A 101 -16.75 28.79 -11.82
N THR A 102 -17.39 28.83 -10.65
CA THR A 102 -17.00 29.69 -9.51
C THR A 102 -16.18 28.94 -8.45
N GLY A 103 -15.68 27.74 -8.74
CA GLY A 103 -14.91 26.92 -7.81
C GLY A 103 -15.16 25.42 -7.96
N HIS A 104 -14.46 24.61 -7.18
CA HIS A 104 -14.63 23.15 -7.15
C HIS A 104 -14.08 22.52 -5.85
N ILE A 105 -14.41 21.25 -5.60
CA ILE A 105 -13.70 20.40 -4.63
C ILE A 105 -12.23 20.25 -5.05
N CYS A 106 -11.32 20.29 -4.07
CA CYS A 106 -9.88 20.19 -4.31
C CYS A 106 -9.54 18.87 -5.03
N PRO A 107 -8.85 18.91 -6.18
CA PRO A 107 -8.57 17.72 -6.97
C PRO A 107 -7.46 16.87 -6.35
N ARG A 108 -7.38 15.61 -6.82
CA ARG A 108 -6.32 14.67 -6.44
C ARG A 108 -4.95 15.23 -6.82
N GLY A 109 -3.96 15.00 -5.97
CA GLY A 109 -2.61 15.56 -6.13
C GLY A 109 -2.45 17.01 -5.67
N TYR A 110 -3.51 17.63 -5.13
CA TYR A 110 -3.50 18.98 -4.59
C TYR A 110 -4.11 19.02 -3.19
N TYR A 111 -3.86 20.09 -2.45
CA TYR A 111 -4.54 20.47 -1.22
C TYR A 111 -4.98 21.95 -1.27
N CYS A 112 -6.05 22.25 -0.54
CA CYS A 112 -6.72 23.54 -0.57
C CYS A 112 -7.07 23.96 0.87
N PRO A 113 -6.24 24.78 1.52
CA PRO A 113 -6.55 25.37 2.82
C PRO A 113 -7.78 26.28 2.78
N GLU A 114 -8.29 26.68 3.94
CA GLU A 114 -9.37 27.67 4.02
C GLU A 114 -9.00 28.95 3.26
N GLY A 115 -9.95 29.48 2.49
CA GLY A 115 -9.73 30.68 1.68
C GLY A 115 -8.99 30.45 0.36
N SER A 116 -8.84 29.20 -0.07
CA SER A 116 -8.14 28.89 -1.32
C SER A 116 -8.86 29.47 -2.55
N SER A 117 -8.13 30.23 -3.35
CA SER A 117 -8.57 30.70 -4.69
C SER A 117 -7.97 29.90 -5.83
N TYR A 118 -7.05 29.00 -5.52
CA TYR A 118 -6.36 28.11 -6.44
C TYR A 118 -5.97 26.82 -5.71
N THR A 119 -5.61 25.80 -6.46
CA THR A 119 -5.19 24.49 -5.93
C THR A 119 -3.69 24.48 -5.65
N ILE A 120 -3.27 24.02 -4.47
CA ILE A 120 -1.85 23.93 -4.12
C ILE A 120 -1.37 22.50 -4.34
N ALA A 121 -0.36 22.31 -5.19
CA ALA A 121 0.11 20.98 -5.53
C ALA A 121 0.77 20.28 -4.34
N CYS A 122 0.56 18.96 -4.22
CA CYS A 122 1.35 18.13 -3.33
C CYS A 122 2.83 18.21 -3.74
N PRO A 123 3.76 18.41 -2.78
CA PRO A 123 5.17 18.60 -3.08
C PRO A 123 5.84 17.33 -3.63
N PRO A 124 7.02 17.45 -4.26
CA PRO A 124 7.80 16.30 -4.72
C PRO A 124 8.07 15.29 -3.61
N GLY A 125 8.04 14.01 -3.97
CA GLY A 125 8.14 12.92 -3.00
C GLY A 125 6.83 12.62 -2.25
N THR A 126 5.74 13.32 -2.57
CA THR A 126 4.40 13.04 -2.03
C THR A 126 3.36 12.88 -3.14
N PHE A 127 2.23 12.28 -2.81
CA PHE A 127 1.06 12.15 -3.67
C PHE A 127 -0.22 12.18 -2.83
N SER A 128 -1.36 12.50 -3.43
CA SER A 128 -2.66 12.26 -2.78
C SER A 128 -3.69 11.78 -3.79
N ASN A 129 -4.28 10.63 -3.50
CA ASN A 129 -5.33 10.04 -4.31
C ASN A 129 -6.74 10.44 -3.85
N ASN A 130 -6.85 11.38 -2.90
CA ASN A 130 -8.12 11.84 -2.35
C ASN A 130 -8.53 13.18 -2.97
N TYR A 131 -9.84 13.37 -3.13
CA TYR A 131 -10.42 14.70 -3.35
C TYR A 131 -10.57 15.41 -1.99
N GLY A 132 -10.61 16.74 -2.02
CA GLY A 132 -10.93 17.54 -0.84
C GLY A 132 -9.82 17.61 0.20
N ASN A 133 -8.55 17.39 -0.18
CA ASN A 133 -7.41 17.58 0.71
C ASN A 133 -7.36 19.05 1.16
N ARG A 134 -7.13 19.26 2.45
CA ARG A 134 -7.24 20.52 3.16
C ARG A 134 -5.88 21.14 3.40
N GLU A 135 -4.88 20.32 3.64
CA GLU A 135 -3.54 20.78 4.01
C GLU A 135 -2.44 19.88 3.45
N VAL A 136 -1.19 20.33 3.55
CA VAL A 136 -0.04 19.58 3.04
C VAL A 136 0.12 18.21 3.73
N ALA A 137 -0.39 18.05 4.96
CA ALA A 137 -0.35 16.78 5.69
C ALA A 137 -1.24 15.70 5.05
N ASP A 138 -2.24 16.09 4.26
CA ASP A 138 -3.06 15.15 3.48
C ASP A 138 -2.30 14.59 2.26
N CYS A 139 -1.17 15.20 1.89
CA CYS A 139 -0.25 14.65 0.90
C CYS A 139 0.56 13.53 1.53
N GLN A 140 0.33 12.31 1.07
CA GLN A 140 0.99 11.11 1.56
C GLN A 140 2.40 11.02 0.98
N ALA A 141 3.38 10.66 1.81
CA ALA A 141 4.72 10.34 1.32
C ALA A 141 4.64 9.23 0.28
N CYS A 142 5.47 9.31 -0.76
CA CYS A 142 5.52 8.29 -1.80
C CYS A 142 5.76 6.91 -1.18
N THR A 143 5.02 5.91 -1.65
CA THR A 143 5.08 4.56 -1.10
C THR A 143 6.49 4.00 -1.18
N MET A 144 6.91 3.24 -0.17
CA MET A 144 8.22 2.63 -0.15
C MET A 144 8.44 1.77 -1.41
N GLY A 145 9.65 1.79 -1.96
CA GLY A 145 9.97 1.15 -3.24
C GLY A 145 9.53 1.93 -4.49
N SER A 146 8.85 3.06 -4.33
CA SER A 146 8.41 3.93 -5.44
C SER A 146 8.89 5.37 -5.25
N TYR A 147 8.77 6.16 -6.32
CA TYR A 147 9.08 7.59 -6.33
C TYR A 147 7.94 8.42 -6.94
N CYS A 148 7.86 9.68 -6.53
CA CYS A 148 6.85 10.65 -6.93
C CYS A 148 7.56 11.89 -7.50
N VAL A 149 7.70 11.93 -8.83
CA VAL A 149 8.41 13.00 -9.55
C VAL A 149 7.55 14.25 -9.66
N GLY A 150 8.18 15.43 -9.59
CA GLY A 150 7.46 16.70 -9.72
C GLY A 150 6.39 16.88 -8.66
N SER A 151 5.41 17.74 -8.94
CA SER A 151 4.27 18.02 -8.08
C SER A 151 2.98 17.45 -8.69
N GLU A 152 1.84 17.60 -8.00
CA GLU A 152 0.51 17.26 -8.53
C GLU A 152 0.26 15.74 -8.70
N ASN A 153 1.04 14.93 -7.97
CA ASN A 153 0.93 13.48 -8.05
C ASN A 153 -0.36 12.97 -7.40
N SER A 154 -1.22 12.32 -8.18
CA SER A 154 -2.37 11.57 -7.66
C SER A 154 -2.04 10.11 -7.32
N ALA A 155 -0.89 9.62 -7.79
CA ALA A 155 -0.34 8.29 -7.53
C ALA A 155 1.20 8.34 -7.63
N PRO A 156 1.92 7.30 -7.14
CA PRO A 156 3.35 7.15 -7.39
C PRO A 156 3.66 7.16 -8.89
N SER A 157 4.76 7.82 -9.26
CA SER A 157 5.16 7.95 -10.66
C SER A 157 5.76 6.66 -11.22
N GLY A 158 6.37 5.85 -10.35
CA GLY A 158 6.91 4.55 -10.73
C GLY A 158 7.73 3.89 -9.63
N PRO A 159 8.18 2.64 -9.87
CA PRO A 159 9.09 1.95 -8.96
C PRO A 159 10.50 2.55 -9.03
N CYS A 160 11.24 2.46 -7.93
CA CYS A 160 12.65 2.87 -7.93
C CYS A 160 13.51 1.98 -8.82
N ALA A 161 14.54 2.56 -9.42
CA ALA A 161 15.41 1.88 -10.36
C ALA A 161 16.21 0.78 -9.67
N ALA A 162 16.49 -0.30 -10.40
CA ALA A 162 17.37 -1.35 -9.90
C ALA A 162 18.76 -0.78 -9.56
N GLY A 163 19.37 -1.30 -8.49
CA GLY A 163 20.60 -0.74 -7.90
C GLY A 163 20.34 0.37 -6.88
N TYR A 164 19.09 0.77 -6.64
CA TYR A 164 18.70 1.76 -5.63
C TYR A 164 17.57 1.21 -4.76
N TYR A 165 17.40 1.76 -3.56
CA TYR A 165 16.27 1.45 -2.70
C TYR A 165 15.58 2.72 -2.21
N CYS A 166 14.28 2.63 -1.89
CA CYS A 166 13.46 3.79 -1.55
C CYS A 166 12.69 3.57 -0.25
N PRO A 167 13.15 4.13 0.90
CA PRO A 167 12.48 3.97 2.20
C PRO A 167 11.15 4.76 2.34
N GLY A 168 10.62 5.31 1.24
CA GLY A 168 9.44 6.17 1.21
C GLY A 168 9.81 7.64 0.99
N GLY A 169 8.87 8.43 0.45
CA GLY A 169 9.04 9.87 0.26
C GLY A 169 10.03 10.29 -0.84
N GLN A 170 10.46 9.36 -1.71
CA GLN A 170 11.45 9.65 -2.74
C GLN A 170 10.83 10.38 -3.94
N SER A 171 11.54 11.36 -4.49
CA SER A 171 11.11 12.13 -5.66
C SER A 171 11.79 11.70 -6.97
N THR A 172 12.75 10.78 -6.88
CA THR A 172 13.57 10.29 -8.00
C THR A 172 13.69 8.76 -7.94
N PRO A 173 13.77 8.07 -9.09
CA PRO A 173 14.01 6.62 -9.12
C PRO A 173 15.42 6.21 -8.67
N THR A 174 16.38 7.13 -8.67
CA THR A 174 17.80 6.89 -8.35
C THR A 174 18.30 7.86 -7.27
N PRO A 175 17.75 7.80 -6.04
CA PRO A 175 18.17 8.69 -4.96
C PRO A 175 19.63 8.44 -4.55
N ALA A 176 20.46 9.49 -4.57
CA ALA A 176 21.90 9.39 -4.34
C ALA A 176 22.27 8.84 -2.95
N ASP A 177 21.46 9.13 -1.93
CA ASP A 177 21.67 8.66 -0.55
C ASP A 177 21.24 7.20 -0.35
N PHE A 178 20.49 6.61 -1.28
CA PHE A 178 19.97 5.25 -1.19
C PHE A 178 20.42 4.36 -2.35
N VAL A 179 21.69 4.52 -2.73
CA VAL A 179 22.40 3.54 -3.58
C VAL A 179 22.49 2.21 -2.83
N CYS A 180 22.26 1.08 -3.53
CA CYS A 180 22.35 -0.24 -2.92
C CYS A 180 23.77 -0.47 -2.35
N PRO A 181 23.92 -0.76 -1.05
CA PRO A 181 25.23 -0.94 -0.44
C PRO A 181 25.88 -2.25 -0.89
N ARG A 182 27.22 -2.32 -0.78
CA ARG A 182 27.98 -3.55 -1.03
C ARG A 182 27.46 -4.70 -0.14
N GLY A 183 27.55 -5.92 -0.65
CA GLY A 183 27.02 -7.13 -0.02
C GLY A 183 25.49 -7.27 -0.09
N HIS A 184 24.81 -6.32 -0.75
CA HIS A 184 23.37 -6.35 -0.99
C HIS A 184 23.08 -6.20 -2.48
N PHE A 185 21.86 -6.57 -2.86
CA PHE A 185 21.28 -6.30 -4.15
C PHE A 185 19.91 -5.62 -3.99
N CYS A 186 19.56 -4.80 -4.97
CA CYS A 186 18.33 -4.03 -4.97
C CYS A 186 17.65 -4.19 -6.34
N PRO A 187 16.72 -5.14 -6.52
CA PRO A 187 15.92 -5.23 -7.73
C PRO A 187 15.04 -3.98 -7.92
N LEU A 188 14.40 -3.86 -9.08
CA LEU A 188 13.43 -2.80 -9.37
C LEU A 188 12.36 -2.73 -8.27
N GLY A 189 12.09 -1.53 -7.75
CA GLY A 189 11.08 -1.33 -6.72
C GLY A 189 11.52 -1.69 -5.29
N SER A 190 12.81 -1.83 -5.04
CA SER A 190 13.32 -2.14 -3.69
C SER A 190 13.01 -1.02 -2.71
N PHE A 191 12.40 -1.34 -1.57
CA PHE A 191 12.21 -0.40 -0.47
C PHE A 191 13.36 -0.40 0.54
N ALA A 192 14.14 -1.49 0.56
CA ALA A 192 15.29 -1.70 1.42
C ALA A 192 16.31 -2.59 0.69
N PRO A 193 17.60 -2.51 1.04
CA PRO A 193 18.62 -3.36 0.43
C PRO A 193 18.47 -4.81 0.91
N VAL A 194 18.55 -5.76 -0.03
CA VAL A 194 18.42 -7.19 0.26
C VAL A 194 19.82 -7.83 0.31
N ARG A 195 20.14 -8.56 1.37
CA ARG A 195 21.45 -9.22 1.47
C ARG A 195 21.62 -10.28 0.39
N CYS A 196 22.84 -10.39 -0.14
CA CYS A 196 23.18 -11.48 -1.05
C CYS A 196 23.00 -12.85 -0.36
N PRO A 197 22.36 -13.82 -1.03
CA PRO A 197 22.21 -15.17 -0.51
C PRO A 197 23.58 -15.86 -0.35
N PRO A 198 23.71 -16.84 0.57
CA PRO A 198 24.95 -17.59 0.75
C PRO A 198 25.42 -18.20 -0.59
N GLY A 199 26.71 -18.10 -0.89
CA GLY A 199 27.25 -18.59 -2.16
C GLY A 199 27.17 -17.55 -3.29
N SER A 200 26.76 -16.34 -2.96
CA SER A 200 26.83 -15.18 -3.85
C SER A 200 27.44 -13.98 -3.13
N TYR A 201 27.83 -12.95 -3.88
CA TYR A 201 28.42 -11.74 -3.34
C TYR A 201 28.07 -10.52 -4.19
N GLN A 202 28.23 -9.33 -3.62
CA GLN A 202 28.17 -8.07 -4.37
C GLN A 202 29.27 -7.14 -3.87
N ASP A 203 30.27 -6.92 -4.71
CA ASP A 203 31.44 -6.10 -4.43
C ASP A 203 31.28 -4.65 -4.89
N GLN A 204 30.22 -4.33 -5.64
CA GLN A 204 29.94 -2.99 -6.14
C GLN A 204 28.73 -2.39 -5.44
N ALA A 205 28.79 -1.08 -5.16
CA ALA A 205 27.59 -0.34 -4.80
C ALA A 205 26.69 -0.21 -6.03
N GLY A 206 25.38 -0.13 -5.83
CA GLY A 206 24.42 -0.05 -6.92
C GLY A 206 24.11 -1.39 -7.60
N GLY A 207 24.41 -2.52 -6.94
CA GLY A 207 24.09 -3.85 -7.47
C GLY A 207 22.59 -4.09 -7.56
N SER A 208 22.09 -4.43 -8.76
CA SER A 208 20.71 -4.87 -8.96
C SER A 208 20.50 -6.36 -8.66
N ASP A 209 21.57 -7.14 -8.73
CA ASP A 209 21.61 -8.58 -8.48
C ASP A 209 22.95 -8.99 -7.84
N CYS A 210 23.04 -10.19 -7.28
CA CYS A 210 24.27 -10.74 -6.71
C CYS A 210 25.04 -11.58 -7.75
N LYS A 211 26.36 -11.54 -7.64
CA LYS A 211 27.27 -12.35 -8.46
C LYS A 211 27.42 -13.73 -7.81
N GLU A 212 27.36 -14.80 -8.60
CA GLU A 212 27.68 -16.15 -8.11
C GLU A 212 29.13 -16.23 -7.64
N CYS A 213 29.38 -16.95 -6.54
CA CYS A 213 30.74 -17.14 -6.04
C CYS A 213 31.57 -17.95 -7.05
N PRO A 214 32.71 -17.43 -7.53
CA PRO A 214 33.53 -18.13 -8.51
C PRO A 214 34.19 -19.37 -7.89
N ALA A 215 34.47 -20.37 -8.72
CA ALA A 215 35.21 -21.55 -8.30
C ALA A 215 36.61 -21.17 -7.74
N GLY A 216 37.06 -21.91 -6.73
CA GLY A 216 38.29 -21.62 -5.99
C GLY A 216 38.09 -20.57 -4.89
N PHE A 217 36.88 -20.03 -4.75
CA PHE A 217 36.51 -19.14 -3.66
C PHE A 217 35.24 -19.64 -2.95
N TYR A 218 35.03 -19.16 -1.73
CA TYR A 218 33.77 -19.33 -1.02
C TYR A 218 33.24 -17.99 -0.52
N CYS A 219 31.92 -17.88 -0.47
CA CYS A 219 31.20 -16.67 -0.12
C CYS A 219 30.33 -16.95 1.11
N PRO A 220 30.85 -16.71 2.34
CA PRO A 220 30.17 -17.10 3.57
C PRO A 220 28.87 -16.31 3.78
N PRO A 221 27.88 -16.88 4.50
CA PRO A 221 26.75 -16.10 4.97
C PRO A 221 27.25 -14.95 5.84
N ALA A 222 26.74 -13.74 5.62
CA ALA A 222 27.19 -12.53 6.30
C ALA A 222 26.91 -12.61 7.83
N ALA A 223 27.90 -13.05 8.60
CA ALA A 223 27.90 -13.01 10.07
C ALA A 223 28.47 -11.66 10.54
N GLY A 224 27.64 -10.62 10.52
CA GLY A 224 27.95 -9.31 11.12
C GLY A 224 28.93 -8.40 10.35
N SER A 225 29.85 -8.97 9.55
CA SER A 225 30.68 -8.24 8.59
C SER A 225 30.27 -8.61 7.17
N LEU A 226 29.83 -7.62 6.38
CA LEU A 226 29.45 -7.82 4.98
C LEU A 226 30.67 -8.36 4.20
N PRO A 227 30.62 -9.58 3.63
CA PRO A 227 31.66 -10.04 2.74
C PRO A 227 31.60 -9.17 1.50
N SER A 228 32.50 -8.19 1.42
CA SER A 228 32.63 -7.29 0.28
C SER A 228 33.23 -7.97 -0.96
N GLY A 229 33.46 -9.30 -0.91
CA GLY A 229 33.95 -10.11 -2.02
C GLY A 229 34.19 -11.59 -1.67
N PRO A 230 34.60 -12.41 -2.65
CA PRO A 230 34.89 -13.83 -2.50
C PRO A 230 36.14 -14.08 -1.64
N VAL A 231 36.12 -15.12 -0.79
CA VAL A 231 37.25 -15.52 0.05
C VAL A 231 37.98 -16.71 -0.59
N PRO A 232 39.33 -16.70 -0.69
CA PRO A 232 40.09 -17.83 -1.23
C PRO A 232 39.76 -19.15 -0.55
N CYS A 233 39.60 -20.23 -1.32
CA CYS A 233 39.40 -21.57 -0.76
C CYS A 233 40.66 -22.00 0.01
N PRO A 234 40.55 -22.34 1.31
CA PRO A 234 41.70 -22.68 2.13
C PRO A 234 42.29 -24.05 1.76
N VAL A 235 43.55 -24.26 2.12
CA VAL A 235 44.22 -25.56 2.00
C VAL A 235 43.45 -26.64 2.75
N GLY A 236 43.45 -27.86 2.21
CA GLY A 236 42.67 -28.98 2.71
C GLY A 236 41.18 -28.95 2.32
N TYR A 237 40.71 -27.92 1.60
CA TYR A 237 39.32 -27.79 1.15
C TYR A 237 39.25 -27.54 -0.36
N TYR A 238 38.09 -27.81 -0.96
CA TYR A 238 37.74 -27.45 -2.32
C TYR A 238 36.43 -26.65 -2.37
N CYS A 239 36.32 -25.76 -3.35
CA CYS A 239 35.22 -24.82 -3.49
C CYS A 239 34.83 -24.69 -4.98
N GLY A 240 33.69 -25.27 -5.36
CA GLY A 240 33.10 -25.08 -6.68
C GLY A 240 32.37 -23.73 -6.82
N ILE A 241 31.66 -23.54 -7.94
CA ILE A 241 30.81 -22.37 -8.15
C ILE A 241 29.70 -22.34 -7.08
N GLY A 242 29.40 -21.16 -6.54
CA GLY A 242 28.33 -20.97 -5.56
C GLY A 242 28.63 -21.51 -4.16
N THR A 243 29.90 -21.85 -3.87
CA THR A 243 30.29 -22.40 -2.57
C THR A 243 30.15 -21.33 -1.47
N HIS A 244 29.38 -21.62 -0.42
CA HIS A 244 29.25 -20.73 0.74
C HIS A 244 30.02 -21.21 1.97
N ARG A 245 30.27 -22.51 2.06
CA ARG A 245 31.16 -23.14 3.04
C ARG A 245 32.14 -24.05 2.30
N PRO A 246 33.46 -23.93 2.54
CA PRO A 246 34.44 -24.80 1.91
C PRO A 246 34.14 -26.28 2.18
N HIS A 247 34.26 -27.12 1.15
CA HIS A 247 34.09 -28.56 1.28
C HIS A 247 35.42 -29.21 1.64
N PRO A 248 35.53 -29.98 2.74
CA PRO A 248 36.80 -30.57 3.13
C PRO A 248 37.21 -31.66 2.13
N CYS A 249 38.50 -31.77 1.86
CA CYS A 249 39.04 -32.91 1.11
C CYS A 249 38.67 -34.21 1.84
N PRO A 250 38.19 -35.25 1.13
CA PRO A 250 37.75 -36.49 1.73
C PRO A 250 38.90 -37.22 2.44
N ARG A 251 38.56 -38.07 3.40
CA ARG A 251 39.54 -38.91 4.11
C ARG A 251 40.44 -39.67 3.13
N GLY A 252 41.71 -39.79 3.48
CA GLY A 252 42.72 -40.40 2.60
C GLY A 252 43.26 -39.48 1.50
N THR A 253 42.81 -38.22 1.45
CA THR A 253 43.37 -37.20 0.53
C THR A 253 43.83 -35.96 1.30
N THR A 254 44.73 -35.17 0.70
CA THR A 254 45.26 -33.92 1.25
C THR A 254 45.42 -32.88 0.14
N SER A 255 45.35 -31.59 0.48
CA SER A 255 45.65 -30.51 -0.47
C SER A 255 46.39 -29.37 0.20
N ASN A 256 47.60 -29.07 -0.26
CA ASN A 256 48.36 -27.90 0.19
C ASN A 256 48.16 -26.68 -0.73
N THR A 257 47.18 -26.74 -1.64
CA THR A 257 46.94 -25.70 -2.65
C THR A 257 45.71 -24.88 -2.28
N THR A 258 45.87 -23.56 -2.19
CA THR A 258 44.74 -22.62 -2.11
C THR A 258 43.99 -22.54 -3.44
N TYR A 259 42.72 -22.15 -3.42
CA TYR A 259 41.87 -22.03 -4.62
C TYR A 259 41.50 -23.37 -5.29
N LEU A 260 41.52 -24.48 -4.55
CA LEU A 260 41.09 -25.77 -5.09
C LEU A 260 39.61 -25.71 -5.49
N THR A 261 39.27 -26.13 -6.71
CA THR A 261 37.93 -25.96 -7.28
C THR A 261 37.03 -27.20 -7.13
N ALA A 262 37.62 -28.38 -7.01
CA ALA A 262 36.90 -29.65 -7.00
C ALA A 262 37.65 -30.74 -6.21
N ALA A 263 36.96 -31.80 -5.83
CA ALA A 263 37.49 -32.87 -4.98
C ALA A 263 38.61 -33.67 -5.68
N GLU A 264 38.60 -33.74 -7.00
CA GLU A 264 39.61 -34.40 -7.82
C GLU A 264 40.98 -33.73 -7.71
N GLY A 265 41.02 -32.48 -7.27
CA GLY A 265 42.26 -31.78 -6.98
C GLY A 265 42.90 -32.17 -5.64
N CYS A 266 42.21 -32.95 -4.79
CA CYS A 266 42.77 -33.46 -3.54
C CYS A 266 43.70 -34.65 -3.87
N SER A 267 44.97 -34.54 -3.46
CA SER A 267 45.98 -35.56 -3.74
C SER A 267 45.86 -36.75 -2.78
N PRO A 268 46.04 -38.00 -3.23
CA PRO A 268 46.01 -39.16 -2.35
C PRO A 268 47.11 -39.07 -1.29
N CYS A 269 46.84 -39.61 -0.10
CA CYS A 269 47.80 -39.64 1.00
C CYS A 269 49.08 -40.39 0.56
N PRO A 270 50.28 -39.80 0.71
CA PRO A 270 51.52 -40.47 0.36
C PRO A 270 51.72 -41.78 1.12
N SER A 271 52.28 -42.80 0.47
CA SER A 271 52.60 -44.08 1.09
C SER A 271 53.48 -43.88 2.32
N GLY A 272 53.11 -44.51 3.45
CA GLY A 272 53.82 -44.37 4.72
C GLY A 272 53.43 -43.15 5.56
N CYS A 273 52.45 -42.35 5.13
CA CYS A 273 51.92 -41.19 5.85
C CYS A 273 50.44 -41.36 6.20
N CYS A 274 49.98 -40.65 7.23
CA CYS A 274 48.65 -40.86 7.81
C CYS A 274 47.72 -39.66 7.59
N CYS A 275 46.52 -39.93 7.04
CA CYS A 275 45.51 -38.95 6.68
C CYS A 275 44.11 -39.39 7.17
N GLY A 276 43.90 -39.41 8.49
CA GLY A 276 42.70 -40.00 9.12
C GLY A 276 41.48 -39.08 9.21
N THR A 277 41.64 -37.78 8.99
CA THR A 277 40.57 -36.78 9.06
C THR A 277 40.33 -36.12 7.71
N GLU A 278 39.14 -35.56 7.53
CA GLU A 278 38.83 -34.71 6.36
C GLU A 278 39.53 -33.36 6.52
N GLY A 279 39.69 -32.60 5.43
CA GLY A 279 40.14 -31.20 5.52
C GLY A 279 41.66 -31.03 5.67
N LEU A 280 42.46 -32.05 5.39
CA LEU A 280 43.90 -32.03 5.67
C LEU A 280 44.70 -31.25 4.62
N ALA A 281 45.46 -30.25 5.08
CA ALA A 281 46.41 -29.50 4.25
C ALA A 281 47.67 -30.32 3.88
N GLY A 282 47.97 -31.35 4.68
CA GLY A 282 49.10 -32.26 4.49
C GLY A 282 49.00 -33.46 5.43
N PRO A 283 49.92 -34.44 5.31
CA PRO A 283 49.93 -35.62 6.17
C PRO A 283 50.19 -35.26 7.63
N THR A 284 49.49 -35.93 8.56
CA THR A 284 49.57 -35.63 10.00
C THR A 284 50.72 -36.33 10.73
N GLY A 285 51.43 -37.24 10.05
CA GLY A 285 52.60 -37.94 10.58
C GLY A 285 52.97 -39.16 9.74
N ALA A 286 54.14 -39.77 10.06
CA ALA A 286 54.54 -41.05 9.51
C ALA A 286 53.75 -42.19 10.16
N CYS A 287 53.35 -43.19 9.38
CA CYS A 287 52.58 -44.31 9.87
C CYS A 287 53.49 -45.33 10.58
N GLY A 288 53.82 -45.00 11.83
CA GLY A 288 54.32 -45.96 12.81
C GLY A 288 53.16 -46.76 13.38
N GLY A 289 52.82 -47.89 12.76
CA GLY A 289 52.04 -49.00 13.35
C GLY A 289 50.59 -48.76 13.82
N SER A 290 50.07 -47.54 13.86
CA SER A 290 48.70 -47.24 14.38
C SER A 290 47.77 -46.51 13.42
N CYS A 291 48.22 -46.20 12.20
CA CYS A 291 47.37 -45.59 11.19
C CYS A 291 47.11 -46.61 10.08
N VAL A 292 45.96 -47.27 10.16
CA VAL A 292 45.49 -48.20 9.13
C VAL A 292 45.03 -47.38 7.94
N THR A 293 45.60 -47.64 6.77
CA THR A 293 45.02 -47.21 5.49
C THR A 293 43.65 -47.86 5.36
N VAL A 294 42.57 -47.12 5.57
CA VAL A 294 41.24 -47.56 5.13
C VAL A 294 41.20 -47.32 3.62
N GLY A 295 41.82 -48.25 2.89
CA GLY A 295 41.63 -48.36 1.45
C GLY A 295 40.17 -48.71 1.18
N ASN A 296 39.55 -47.91 0.32
CA ASN A 296 38.29 -48.13 -0.41
C ASN A 296 37.10 -48.67 0.39
N ALA A 297 36.11 -47.78 0.56
CA ALA A 297 34.69 -48.08 0.64
C ALA A 297 34.31 -49.39 1.34
N SER A 298 33.96 -49.31 2.62
CA SER A 298 33.00 -50.25 3.18
C SER A 298 32.03 -49.51 4.08
N GLU A 299 30.78 -49.63 3.71
CA GLU A 299 29.62 -49.27 4.51
C GLU A 299 29.76 -49.84 5.94
N PHE A 300 29.21 -49.11 6.90
CA PHE A 300 29.00 -49.58 8.26
C PHE A 300 28.25 -50.92 8.24
N SER A 301 28.98 -52.04 8.31
CA SER A 301 28.40 -53.35 8.62
C SER A 301 28.05 -53.36 10.11
N SER A 302 26.80 -53.06 10.41
CA SER A 302 26.18 -53.25 11.72
C SER A 302 26.02 -54.75 12.00
N ALA A 303 27.12 -55.40 12.41
CA ALA A 303 27.12 -56.78 12.89
C ALA A 303 27.91 -56.87 14.19
N SER A 304 27.29 -56.46 15.30
CA SER A 304 27.69 -56.85 16.67
C SER A 304 26.55 -56.58 17.66
N LEU A 305 25.41 -57.25 17.50
CA LEU A 305 24.42 -57.41 18.58
C LEU A 305 23.73 -58.78 18.43
N ILE A 306 24.45 -59.85 18.77
CA ILE A 306 23.83 -61.10 19.22
C ILE A 306 24.34 -61.37 20.62
N ALA A 307 23.46 -61.15 21.59
CA ALA A 307 23.29 -61.94 22.82
C ALA A 307 22.73 -61.06 23.95
N VAL A 308 21.41 -60.83 23.97
CA VAL A 308 20.54 -61.22 25.12
C VAL A 308 19.09 -61.30 24.59
N GLY A 309 18.67 -62.49 24.15
CA GLY A 309 17.25 -62.77 24.01
C GLY A 309 16.67 -63.04 25.40
N SER A 310 15.74 -62.19 25.89
CA SER A 310 14.65 -62.50 26.84
C SER A 310 13.98 -61.23 27.42
N VAL A 311 13.59 -60.21 26.63
CA VAL A 311 12.69 -59.15 27.16
C VAL A 311 11.66 -58.61 26.15
N ALA A 312 11.75 -58.94 24.85
CA ALA A 312 10.84 -58.39 23.84
C ALA A 312 9.42 -59.01 23.80
N GLY A 313 9.17 -60.13 24.49
CA GLY A 313 7.85 -60.79 24.50
C GLY A 313 6.84 -60.19 25.47
N VAL A 314 7.28 -59.53 26.54
CA VAL A 314 6.39 -59.02 27.60
C VAL A 314 5.91 -57.59 27.29
N ALA A 315 6.71 -56.79 26.57
CA ALA A 315 6.34 -55.42 26.21
C ALA A 315 5.18 -55.33 25.19
N ILE A 316 5.08 -56.29 24.26
CA ILE A 316 4.02 -56.31 23.23
C ILE A 316 2.67 -56.72 23.84
N LEU A 317 2.65 -57.61 24.84
CA LEU A 317 1.43 -58.00 25.55
C LEU A 317 0.90 -56.87 26.45
N VAL A 318 1.78 -56.07 27.06
CA VAL A 318 1.38 -54.92 27.91
C VAL A 318 0.88 -53.73 27.06
N ALA A 319 1.43 -53.51 25.86
CA ALA A 319 0.95 -52.48 24.93
C ALA A 319 -0.43 -52.80 24.31
N MET A 320 -0.72 -54.08 24.06
CA MET A 320 -2.03 -54.51 23.57
C MET A 320 -3.12 -54.44 24.65
N ALA A 321 -2.78 -54.76 25.91
CA ALA A 321 -3.72 -54.66 27.04
C ALA A 321 -4.07 -53.20 27.40
N THR A 322 -3.11 -52.27 27.30
CA THR A 322 -3.34 -50.83 27.55
C THR A 322 -4.16 -50.16 26.44
N SER A 323 -4.03 -50.62 25.19
CA SER A 323 -4.84 -50.13 24.06
C SER A 323 -6.30 -50.59 24.12
N LEU A 324 -6.59 -51.79 24.64
CA LEU A 324 -7.96 -52.29 24.82
C LEU A 324 -8.71 -51.62 25.98
N LEU A 325 -8.01 -51.21 27.05
CA LEU A 325 -8.58 -50.42 28.15
C LEU A 325 -8.88 -48.96 27.74
N TYR A 326 -8.11 -48.39 26.80
CA TYR A 326 -8.32 -47.03 26.30
C TYR A 326 -9.54 -46.91 25.36
N ILE A 327 -9.89 -47.98 24.62
CA ILE A 327 -11.06 -48.00 23.73
C ILE A 327 -12.37 -48.22 24.50
N GLY A 328 -12.35 -48.91 25.65
CA GLY A 328 -13.52 -49.10 26.52
C GLY A 328 -14.08 -47.81 27.12
N ASN A 329 -13.23 -46.85 27.50
CA ASN A 329 -13.65 -45.57 28.09
C ASN A 329 -14.12 -44.51 27.08
N ARG A 330 -14.04 -44.76 25.75
CA ARG A 330 -14.52 -43.82 24.72
C ARG A 330 -15.93 -44.12 24.19
N LEU A 331 -16.51 -45.26 24.57
CA LEU A 331 -17.86 -45.69 24.13
C LEU A 331 -19.00 -45.20 25.04
N GLU A 332 -18.73 -44.84 26.30
CA GLU A 332 -19.73 -44.25 27.21
C GLU A 332 -19.87 -42.71 27.06
N LEU A 333 -18.88 -42.02 26.49
CA LEU A 333 -18.95 -40.56 26.24
C LEU A 333 -19.71 -40.16 24.96
N LYS A 334 -20.01 -41.11 24.06
CA LYS A 334 -20.81 -40.84 22.84
C LYS A 334 -22.31 -41.00 23.02
N LYS A 335 -22.81 -41.50 24.16
CA LYS A 335 -24.26 -41.65 24.43
C LYS A 335 -24.96 -40.36 24.89
N ILE A 336 -24.24 -39.29 25.23
CA ILE A 336 -24.83 -38.04 25.78
C ILE A 336 -25.08 -36.96 24.71
N GLN A 337 -24.54 -37.07 23.48
CA GLN A 337 -24.62 -35.98 22.49
C GLN A 337 -25.52 -36.22 21.25
N SER A 338 -26.27 -37.32 21.18
CA SER A 338 -27.25 -37.53 20.09
C SER A 338 -28.68 -37.21 20.52
N ALA A 339 -29.02 -35.92 20.58
CA ALA A 339 -30.41 -35.47 20.48
C ALA A 339 -30.54 -34.18 19.65
N LYS A 340 -31.15 -34.35 18.47
CA LYS A 340 -31.82 -33.37 17.59
C LYS A 340 -30.98 -32.34 16.83
N ARG A 341 -30.84 -32.55 15.51
CA ARG A 341 -31.65 -31.85 14.49
C ARG A 341 -31.40 -32.41 13.08
N GLN A 342 -32.46 -32.44 12.29
CA GLN A 342 -32.53 -32.77 10.86
C GLN A 342 -33.65 -31.87 10.25
N PRO A 343 -33.79 -31.69 8.92
CA PRO A 343 -32.99 -30.79 8.08
C PRO A 343 -33.83 -29.90 7.11
N GLY A 344 -33.15 -29.02 6.36
CA GLY A 344 -33.61 -28.42 5.08
C GLY A 344 -33.50 -26.89 5.08
N MET A 345 -33.04 -26.17 4.05
CA MET A 345 -32.59 -26.48 2.69
C MET A 345 -31.71 -25.30 2.19
N ASN A 346 -30.64 -25.63 1.46
CA ASN A 346 -29.99 -24.97 0.30
C ASN A 346 -29.93 -23.43 0.15
N GLY A 347 -28.72 -22.91 -0.11
CA GLY A 347 -28.56 -21.79 -1.04
C GLY A 347 -27.37 -20.83 -0.86
N HIS A 348 -26.27 -21.16 -1.52
CA HIS A 348 -25.25 -20.29 -2.15
C HIS A 348 -24.37 -19.27 -1.38
N TYR A 349 -23.07 -19.47 -1.67
CA TYR A 349 -21.84 -18.76 -1.36
C TYR A 349 -21.88 -17.23 -1.50
N GLY A 350 -21.41 -16.55 -0.45
CA GLY A 350 -20.92 -15.18 -0.48
C GLY A 350 -19.78 -15.04 0.53
N SER A 351 -18.58 -14.80 0.00
CA SER A 351 -17.37 -14.44 0.75
C SER A 351 -17.58 -13.10 1.47
N LEU A 352 -17.17 -12.98 2.75
CA LEU A 352 -16.62 -11.75 3.35
C LEU A 352 -16.14 -12.00 4.80
N ARG A 353 -14.81 -11.88 4.94
CA ARG A 353 -14.00 -11.23 6.00
C ARG A 353 -14.42 -11.36 7.47
N GLU A 354 -13.53 -12.02 8.22
CA GLU A 354 -13.35 -11.89 9.67
C GLU A 354 -13.00 -10.44 10.07
N PRO A 355 -13.51 -9.94 11.21
CA PRO A 355 -12.97 -8.79 11.89
C PRO A 355 -11.80 -9.16 12.82
N HIS A 356 -10.88 -8.20 12.91
CA HIS A 356 -9.63 -8.18 13.65
C HIS A 356 -9.83 -8.41 15.16
N TYR A 357 -8.90 -9.14 15.78
CA TYR A 357 -8.70 -9.13 17.22
C TYR A 357 -7.58 -8.14 17.55
N GLU A 358 -7.86 -7.26 18.52
CA GLU A 358 -6.91 -6.31 19.11
C GLU A 358 -6.47 -6.88 20.46
N VAL A 359 -5.16 -6.87 20.74
CA VAL A 359 -4.55 -7.35 21.99
C VAL A 359 -4.13 -6.12 22.79
N ILE A 360 -4.66 -5.95 24.01
CA ILE A 360 -4.19 -4.97 25.00
C ILE A 360 -4.03 -5.70 26.35
N PRO A 361 -2.93 -5.49 27.11
CA PRO A 361 -2.52 -6.33 28.23
C PRO A 361 -3.19 -5.99 29.58
N ASP A 362 -3.11 -6.99 30.47
CA ASP A 362 -3.72 -7.11 31.80
C ASP A 362 -3.41 -5.97 32.79
N THR A 363 -4.42 -5.56 33.56
CA THR A 363 -4.27 -5.18 34.97
C THR A 363 -5.46 -5.64 35.83
N VAL A 364 -5.14 -5.96 37.08
CA VAL A 364 -5.84 -6.79 38.07
C VAL A 364 -6.94 -6.05 38.85
N GLY A 365 -8.05 -6.73 39.21
CA GLY A 365 -8.78 -6.44 40.45
C GLY A 365 -10.30 -6.67 40.51
N ASN A 366 -10.72 -7.91 40.83
CA ASN A 366 -11.97 -8.40 41.47
C ASN A 366 -13.41 -7.92 41.07
N PRO A 367 -14.44 -8.81 41.17
CA PRO A 367 -15.75 -8.64 40.54
C PRO A 367 -16.83 -8.01 41.46
N PRO A 368 -17.92 -7.48 40.89
CA PRO A 368 -19.23 -8.03 41.28
C PRO A 368 -20.32 -8.08 40.18
N GLN A 369 -21.06 -9.20 40.24
CA GLN A 369 -22.51 -9.37 40.12
C GLN A 369 -23.27 -9.05 38.81
N LEU A 370 -23.91 -10.11 38.34
CA LEU A 370 -24.81 -10.27 37.19
C LEU A 370 -26.16 -9.58 37.45
N GLN A 371 -26.60 -8.69 36.56
CA GLN A 371 -28.01 -8.31 36.44
C GLN A 371 -28.49 -8.50 35.00
N VAL A 372 -29.48 -9.38 34.89
CA VAL A 372 -30.18 -9.76 33.65
C VAL A 372 -31.24 -8.71 33.34
N ALA A 373 -31.11 -7.99 32.22
CA ALA A 373 -32.18 -7.16 31.66
C ALA A 373 -32.84 -7.88 30.47
N ARG A 374 -34.16 -8.05 30.55
CA ARG A 374 -35.02 -8.62 29.48
C ARG A 374 -35.30 -7.57 28.42
N ILE A 375 -35.28 -7.98 27.15
CA ILE A 375 -35.75 -7.21 25.99
C ILE A 375 -37.17 -7.69 25.62
N PRO A 376 -38.17 -6.81 25.37
CA PRO A 376 -39.50 -7.19 24.87
C PRO A 376 -39.52 -7.39 23.33
N PRO A 377 -40.47 -8.16 22.77
CA PRO A 377 -40.51 -8.48 21.34
C PRO A 377 -41.14 -7.36 20.50
N VAL A 378 -40.67 -7.23 19.26
CA VAL A 378 -41.20 -6.32 18.22
C VAL A 378 -42.18 -7.12 17.34
N GLU A 379 -43.37 -6.59 17.14
CA GLU A 379 -44.41 -7.12 16.25
C GLU A 379 -44.07 -6.89 14.77
N HIS A 380 -44.37 -7.89 13.93
CA HIS A 380 -44.29 -7.81 12.48
C HIS A 380 -45.64 -7.37 11.89
N THR A 381 -45.63 -6.38 11.00
CA THR A 381 -46.76 -6.04 10.12
C THR A 381 -46.51 -6.53 8.70
N ASP A 382 -47.46 -7.30 8.18
CA ASP A 382 -47.50 -7.88 6.84
C ASP A 382 -47.83 -6.82 5.75
N ILE A 383 -47.22 -6.97 4.57
CA ILE A 383 -47.66 -6.31 3.33
C ILE A 383 -47.83 -7.39 2.25
N GLU A 384 -49.06 -7.49 1.73
CA GLU A 384 -49.47 -8.34 0.61
C GLU A 384 -48.79 -7.94 -0.71
N LEU A 385 -48.35 -8.94 -1.47
CA LEU A 385 -47.99 -8.83 -2.89
C LEU A 385 -49.08 -9.48 -3.74
N GLN A 386 -49.74 -8.68 -4.58
CA GLN A 386 -50.62 -9.17 -5.64
C GLN A 386 -49.81 -9.52 -6.89
N ALA A 387 -50.06 -10.72 -7.40
CA ALA A 387 -49.52 -11.25 -8.64
C ALA A 387 -50.50 -10.99 -9.81
N THR A 388 -49.95 -10.63 -10.96
CA THR A 388 -50.62 -10.85 -12.26
C THR A 388 -49.60 -11.41 -13.23
N GLY A 389 -49.82 -12.64 -13.69
CA GLY A 389 -49.15 -13.21 -14.86
C GLY A 389 -50.16 -13.38 -15.98
N THR A 390 -49.67 -13.37 -17.23
CA THR A 390 -50.23 -14.11 -18.36
C THR A 390 -49.16 -14.22 -19.46
N ASP A 391 -49.41 -15.16 -20.36
CA ASP A 391 -48.47 -16.14 -20.88
C ASP A 391 -48.13 -15.95 -22.37
N HIS A 392 -47.10 -16.68 -22.80
CA HIS A 392 -46.96 -17.37 -24.10
C HIS A 392 -46.57 -16.65 -25.42
N GLN A 393 -45.42 -17.14 -25.92
CA GLN A 393 -45.21 -17.89 -27.18
C GLN A 393 -44.24 -17.32 -28.24
N ALA A 394 -43.62 -18.28 -28.93
CA ALA A 394 -42.32 -18.26 -29.59
C ALA A 394 -42.41 -18.44 -31.13
N LYS A 395 -41.22 -18.40 -31.77
CA LYS A 395 -40.85 -18.68 -33.19
C LYS A 395 -40.96 -17.46 -34.12
N GLY A 396 -40.07 -17.22 -35.10
CA GLY A 396 -38.98 -18.01 -35.67
C GLY A 396 -38.30 -17.24 -36.82
N VAL A 397 -37.25 -17.86 -37.33
CA VAL A 397 -36.28 -17.49 -38.40
C VAL A 397 -36.90 -16.95 -39.72
N GLY A 398 -36.21 -16.02 -40.41
CA GLY A 398 -36.40 -15.80 -41.85
C GLY A 398 -35.88 -14.46 -42.37
N GLY A 399 -34.93 -14.49 -43.32
CA GLY A 399 -34.22 -13.29 -43.78
C GLY A 399 -34.60 -12.73 -45.16
N ARG A 400 -33.67 -11.88 -45.62
CA ARG A 400 -33.45 -11.32 -46.97
C ARG A 400 -34.29 -10.13 -47.47
N ASN A 401 -33.49 -9.11 -47.81
CA ASN A 401 -33.40 -8.39 -49.09
C ASN A 401 -34.12 -7.03 -49.27
N ARG A 402 -33.23 -6.01 -49.38
CA ARG A 402 -33.10 -5.03 -50.47
C ARG A 402 -34.30 -4.12 -50.77
N ARG A 403 -34.07 -2.81 -50.62
CA ARG A 403 -33.74 -1.91 -51.75
C ARG A 403 -33.43 -0.47 -51.29
N HIS A 404 -32.25 0.02 -51.65
CA HIS A 404 -32.00 1.43 -51.98
C HIS A 404 -32.42 1.68 -53.44
N PRO A 405 -32.75 2.93 -53.80
CA PRO A 405 -31.79 3.86 -54.45
C PRO A 405 -31.72 5.23 -53.73
N LYS A 406 -30.59 5.96 -53.66
CA LYS A 406 -30.02 6.94 -54.65
C LYS A 406 -31.06 8.01 -55.06
N LEU A 407 -30.81 9.33 -55.15
CA LEU A 407 -29.62 10.20 -55.13
C LEU A 407 -30.12 11.68 -55.21
N GLU A 408 -29.21 12.64 -55.00
CA GLU A 408 -29.25 14.08 -55.36
C GLU A 408 -30.10 15.04 -54.50
N SER A 409 -29.83 16.35 -54.40
CA SER A 409 -28.66 17.27 -54.41
C SER A 409 -29.28 18.67 -54.45
N SER A 410 -28.64 19.64 -53.79
CA SER A 410 -28.86 21.10 -53.93
C SER A 410 -30.18 21.70 -53.48
N MET A 411 -30.13 22.41 -52.34
CA MET A 411 -30.34 23.87 -52.28
C MET A 411 -29.72 24.42 -51.00
#